data_AF-A0A4U9HLG3-F1
#
_entry.id   AF-A0A4U9HLG3-F1
#
_cell.length_a   1.000
_cell.length_b   1.000
_cell.length_c   1.000
_cell.angle_alpha   90.00
_cell.angle_beta   90.00
_cell.angle_gamma   90.00
#
_symmetry.space_group_name_H-M   'P 1'
#
loop_
_entity.id
_entity.type
_entity.pdbx_description
1 polymer ?
#
loop_
_entity_poly.entity_id
_entity_poly.type
_entity_poly.pdbx_seq_one_letter_code
_entity_poly.pdbx_strand_id
1 'polypeptide(L)'
;MEKKRIIYAIPFTSIIEQNAAVFRRVLGDEAVLEHHCSLDDDGNVYRRLVTENWDAPVIVTTNVQLFESLHASRTSRCRKLHNLIDSIIILDEAQQLPRDFHQPITNVMTQLSELFGVTWVLCTATQPVLAESRDVFGKKLMEGVKDVREIIANPAHLAQQLRRVKVTFSAEPMHWQQIADELTGEECVLCIVNTRRHARELFNLLPDDDNRFHLSAHMCAAHRSQVITDIRQRLEARRQGDKRPLRVVSTQLVEAGVDLDFPAVFRAMAGLDAIAQAAGRCNREGVMGKLGRVWVFMPTDSAPVGLLRQAEQCTVAMLKAGLLSEPLSPQTLEQYFMRLNSQGERDKHKICEKLTAKYSADSPLIIQFREAADSFRLIDDKGVAVIVPYCPEHQDESPVFMLLNTLESDPTAKWGQRKLQRYSVTLPESLAEALQAIGALQVCAGQLVLLESHYHPCWGVELPDTLLSVERSVI
;
A
#
# COMPACT_ATOMS: atom_id res chain seq x y z
N MET A 1 28.70 -11.48 -15.00
CA MET A 1 27.94 -10.99 -16.18
C MET A 1 27.60 -9.54 -15.94
N GLU A 2 27.71 -8.71 -16.97
CA GLU A 2 27.33 -7.30 -16.94
C GLU A 2 25.80 -7.18 -16.92
N LYS A 3 25.25 -6.42 -15.97
CA LYS A 3 23.81 -6.24 -15.81
C LYS A 3 23.35 -5.06 -16.66
N LYS A 4 22.21 -5.22 -17.36
CA LYS A 4 21.73 -4.24 -18.36
C LYS A 4 20.84 -3.15 -17.79
N ARG A 5 20.10 -3.45 -16.71
CA ARG A 5 19.10 -2.52 -16.13
C ARG A 5 18.73 -2.85 -14.69
N ILE A 6 18.08 -1.89 -14.05
CA ILE A 6 17.52 -2.01 -12.71
C ILE A 6 16.01 -1.83 -12.78
N ILE A 7 15.26 -2.75 -12.19
CA ILE A 7 13.81 -2.67 -12.04
C ILE A 7 13.52 -2.56 -10.55
N TYR A 8 12.92 -1.46 -10.14
CA TYR A 8 12.54 -1.18 -8.76
C TYR A 8 11.02 -1.32 -8.62
N ALA A 9 10.58 -2.41 -7.99
CA ALA A 9 9.17 -2.73 -7.80
C ALA A 9 8.74 -2.46 -6.36
N ILE A 10 7.67 -1.68 -6.20
CA ILE A 10 7.17 -1.27 -4.88
C ILE A 10 5.72 -1.75 -4.64
N PRO A 11 5.31 -1.93 -3.37
CA PRO A 11 3.96 -2.44 -3.07
C PRO A 11 2.85 -1.42 -3.34
N PHE A 12 3.08 -0.12 -3.08
CA PHE A 12 2.04 0.91 -3.12
C PHE A 12 2.31 1.96 -4.19
N THR A 13 1.26 2.39 -4.89
CA THR A 13 1.34 3.44 -5.92
C THR A 13 1.67 4.81 -5.36
N SER A 14 1.32 5.08 -4.10
CA SER A 14 1.50 6.37 -3.43
C SER A 14 2.96 6.81 -3.28
N ILE A 15 3.92 5.88 -3.36
CA ILE A 15 5.36 6.15 -3.16
C ILE A 15 6.11 6.24 -4.50
N ILE A 16 5.47 5.84 -5.61
CA ILE A 16 6.16 5.74 -6.90
C ILE A 16 6.69 7.10 -7.34
N GLU A 17 5.82 8.12 -7.32
CA GLU A 17 6.16 9.47 -7.75
C GLU A 17 7.31 10.06 -6.91
N GLN A 18 7.31 9.81 -5.59
CA GLN A 18 8.37 10.28 -4.70
C GLN A 18 9.70 9.57 -4.99
N ASN A 19 9.70 8.24 -5.06
CA ASN A 19 10.91 7.46 -5.29
C ASN A 19 11.51 7.74 -6.67
N ALA A 20 10.67 7.84 -7.69
CA ALA A 20 11.12 8.12 -9.04
C ALA A 20 11.61 9.57 -9.21
N ALA A 21 11.05 10.56 -8.50
CA ALA A 21 11.64 11.90 -8.43
C ALA A 21 13.04 11.89 -7.80
N VAL A 22 13.30 11.04 -6.80
CA VAL A 22 14.64 10.86 -6.23
C VAL A 22 15.59 10.22 -7.26
N PHE A 23 15.16 9.16 -7.96
CA PHE A 23 15.99 8.53 -8.99
C PHE A 23 16.30 9.48 -10.14
N ARG A 24 15.33 10.25 -10.61
CA ARG A 24 15.53 11.28 -11.65
C ARG A 24 16.56 12.32 -11.25
N ARG A 25 16.52 12.77 -9.98
CA ARG A 25 17.49 13.73 -9.44
C ARG A 25 18.93 13.20 -9.48
N VAL A 26 19.11 11.88 -9.31
CA VAL A 26 20.44 11.25 -9.22
C VAL A 26 20.94 10.77 -10.60
N LEU A 27 20.05 10.22 -11.42
CA LEU A 27 20.39 9.51 -12.66
C LEU A 27 20.04 10.28 -13.95
N GLY A 28 19.28 11.37 -13.83
CA GLY A 28 18.74 12.13 -14.95
C GLY A 28 17.36 11.64 -15.41
N ASP A 29 16.56 12.54 -15.98
CA ASP A 29 15.16 12.30 -16.35
C ASP A 29 15.00 11.20 -17.41
N GLU A 30 15.89 11.17 -18.41
CA GLU A 30 15.82 10.22 -19.54
C GLU A 30 16.18 8.77 -19.14
N ALA A 31 16.79 8.56 -17.98
CA ALA A 31 17.21 7.24 -17.51
C ALA A 31 16.12 6.49 -16.73
N VAL A 32 15.04 7.16 -16.34
CA VAL A 32 14.03 6.65 -15.40
C VAL A 32 12.65 6.55 -16.06
N LEU A 33 12.14 5.33 -16.15
CA LEU A 33 10.80 5.03 -16.63
C LEU A 33 9.85 4.71 -15.46
N GLU A 34 8.76 5.47 -15.32
CA GLU A 34 7.69 5.20 -14.35
C GLU A 34 6.56 4.41 -15.03
N HIS A 35 6.25 3.21 -14.51
CA HIS A 35 5.14 2.40 -15.03
C HIS A 35 4.22 1.98 -13.90
N HIS A 36 3.14 2.73 -13.70
CA HIS A 36 2.02 2.37 -12.82
C HIS A 36 0.67 2.72 -13.46
N CYS A 37 -0.39 2.01 -13.04
CA CYS A 37 -1.75 2.02 -13.62
C CYS A 37 -2.42 3.39 -13.87
N SER A 38 -1.83 4.52 -13.44
CA SER A 38 -2.45 5.85 -13.58
C SER A 38 -1.83 6.71 -14.68
N LEU A 39 -0.71 6.30 -15.29
CA LEU A 39 -0.04 7.06 -16.33
C LEU A 39 -0.27 6.40 -17.69
N ASP A 40 -1.47 6.56 -18.26
CA ASP A 40 -1.67 6.26 -19.68
C ASP A 40 -0.92 7.32 -20.50
N ASP A 41 0.19 6.86 -21.07
CA ASP A 41 1.25 7.65 -21.68
C ASP A 41 0.81 8.36 -22.98
N ASP A 42 1.53 9.43 -23.27
CA ASP A 42 1.31 10.49 -24.24
C ASP A 42 0.77 10.06 -25.62
N GLY A 43 0.25 11.00 -26.41
CA GLY A 43 0.00 10.80 -27.85
C GLY A 43 1.25 10.44 -28.67
N ASN A 44 2.40 10.27 -28.03
CA ASN A 44 3.64 9.82 -28.62
C ASN A 44 3.73 8.29 -28.56
N VAL A 45 3.50 7.64 -29.71
CA VAL A 45 3.60 6.19 -29.91
C VAL A 45 4.94 5.64 -29.41
N TYR A 46 6.02 6.44 -29.48
CA TYR A 46 7.35 6.05 -29.01
C TYR A 46 7.39 5.82 -27.48
N ARG A 47 6.84 6.75 -26.69
CA ARG A 47 6.81 6.62 -25.22
C ARG A 47 5.96 5.43 -24.78
N ARG A 48 4.81 5.21 -25.41
CA ARG A 48 4.00 4.01 -25.20
C ARG A 48 4.78 2.72 -25.46
N LEU A 49 5.56 2.69 -26.54
CA LEU A 49 6.37 1.52 -26.88
C LEU A 49 7.49 1.29 -25.87
N VAL A 50 8.17 2.35 -25.41
CA VAL A 50 9.18 2.30 -24.34
C VAL A 50 8.57 1.81 -23.03
N THR A 51 7.38 2.29 -22.68
CA THR A 51 6.61 1.91 -21.49
C THR A 51 6.14 0.46 -21.56
N GLU A 52 5.64 -0.01 -22.70
CA GLU A 52 5.25 -1.40 -22.93
C GLU A 52 6.44 -2.36 -22.97
N ASN A 53 7.61 -1.91 -23.44
CA ASN A 53 8.80 -2.74 -23.53
C ASN A 53 9.64 -2.71 -22.26
N TRP A 54 9.47 -1.73 -21.35
CA TRP A 54 10.42 -1.45 -20.27
C TRP A 54 11.83 -1.16 -20.80
N ASP A 55 11.89 -0.26 -21.79
CA ASP A 55 13.12 0.09 -22.50
C ASP A 55 13.80 1.32 -21.88
N ALA A 56 14.24 1.19 -20.63
CA ALA A 56 15.00 2.21 -19.90
C ALA A 56 16.04 1.57 -18.96
N PRO A 57 17.14 2.27 -18.63
CA PRO A 57 18.15 1.80 -17.67
C PRO A 57 17.58 1.53 -16.28
N VAL A 58 16.67 2.39 -15.81
CA VAL A 58 15.97 2.23 -14.53
C VAL A 58 14.47 2.28 -14.74
N ILE A 59 13.77 1.25 -14.27
CA ILE A 59 12.31 1.13 -14.35
C ILE A 59 11.76 1.14 -12.93
N VAL A 60 10.83 2.04 -12.64
CA VAL A 60 10.09 2.09 -11.37
C VAL A 60 8.66 1.63 -11.61
N THR A 61 8.24 0.58 -10.93
CA THR A 61 6.93 -0.05 -11.15
C THR A 61 6.33 -0.60 -9.86
N THR A 62 5.14 -1.20 -9.93
CA THR A 62 4.52 -1.89 -8.78
C THR A 62 4.76 -3.39 -8.81
N ASN A 63 4.67 -4.03 -7.65
CA ASN A 63 4.62 -5.49 -7.54
C ASN A 63 3.49 -6.08 -8.41
N VAL A 64 2.32 -5.42 -8.43
CA VAL A 64 1.18 -5.77 -9.30
C VAL A 64 1.58 -5.77 -10.77
N GLN A 65 2.14 -4.65 -11.25
CA GLN A 65 2.53 -4.52 -12.65
C GLN A 65 3.62 -5.52 -13.06
N LEU A 66 4.61 -5.77 -12.19
CA LEU A 66 5.65 -6.75 -12.44
C LEU A 66 5.08 -8.16 -12.55
N PHE A 67 4.40 -8.65 -11.51
CA PHE A 67 4.00 -10.06 -11.43
C PHE A 67 2.79 -10.40 -12.30
N GLU A 68 1.83 -9.50 -12.47
CA GLU A 68 0.72 -9.73 -13.42
C GLU A 68 1.19 -9.70 -14.87
N SER A 69 2.22 -8.92 -15.21
CA SER A 69 2.81 -8.95 -16.55
C SER A 69 3.50 -10.29 -16.83
N LEU A 70 4.15 -10.87 -15.81
CA LEU A 70 4.82 -12.18 -15.90
C LEU A 70 3.85 -13.37 -16.02
N HIS A 71 2.62 -13.21 -15.55
CA HIS A 71 1.56 -14.23 -15.65
C HIS A 71 0.49 -13.88 -16.70
N ALA A 72 0.71 -12.84 -17.53
CA ALA A 72 -0.25 -12.42 -18.54
C ALA A 72 -0.34 -13.40 -19.72
N SER A 73 -1.49 -13.41 -20.39
CA SER A 73 -1.74 -14.19 -21.61
C SER A 73 -1.92 -13.33 -22.88
N ARG A 74 -1.69 -12.02 -22.78
CA ARG A 74 -1.82 -11.05 -23.88
C ARG A 74 -0.43 -10.57 -24.32
N THR A 75 -0.20 -10.56 -25.63
CA THR A 75 1.10 -10.19 -26.23
C THR A 75 1.60 -8.82 -25.78
N SER A 76 0.73 -7.80 -25.68
CA SER A 76 1.11 -6.46 -25.24
C SER A 76 1.66 -6.42 -23.81
N ARG A 77 1.10 -7.22 -22.88
CA ARG A 77 1.60 -7.30 -21.50
C ARG A 77 2.89 -8.11 -21.39
N CYS A 78 3.05 -9.15 -22.20
CA CYS A 78 4.22 -10.03 -22.19
C CYS A 78 5.45 -9.42 -22.89
N ARG A 79 5.30 -8.33 -23.67
CA ARG A 79 6.39 -7.70 -24.42
C ARG A 79 7.61 -7.37 -23.55
N LYS A 80 7.40 -7.03 -22.28
CA LYS A 80 8.44 -6.67 -21.31
C LYS A 80 9.49 -7.77 -21.04
N LEU A 81 9.18 -9.04 -21.30
CA LEU A 81 9.99 -10.18 -20.87
C LEU A 81 11.42 -10.17 -21.43
N HIS A 82 11.61 -9.79 -22.70
CA HIS A 82 12.96 -9.72 -23.32
C HIS A 82 13.86 -8.69 -22.61
N ASN A 83 13.25 -7.67 -22.03
CA ASN A 83 13.93 -6.63 -21.30
C ASN A 83 14.19 -7.01 -19.83
N LEU A 84 13.70 -8.15 -19.34
CA LEU A 84 14.11 -8.66 -18.03
C LEU A 84 15.46 -9.37 -18.06
N ILE A 85 15.96 -9.78 -19.23
CA ILE A 85 17.23 -10.51 -19.36
C ILE A 85 18.40 -9.67 -18.82
N ASP A 86 19.25 -10.30 -18.02
CA ASP A 86 20.41 -9.70 -17.35
C ASP A 86 20.08 -8.47 -16.49
N SER A 87 18.86 -8.39 -15.93
CA SER A 87 18.43 -7.29 -15.07
C SER A 87 18.71 -7.55 -13.58
N ILE A 88 18.73 -6.47 -12.81
CA ILE A 88 18.59 -6.49 -11.35
C ILE A 88 17.17 -6.09 -11.02
N ILE A 89 16.43 -6.94 -10.31
CA ILE A 89 15.07 -6.63 -9.86
C ILE A 89 15.09 -6.46 -8.34
N ILE A 90 14.78 -5.26 -7.89
CA ILE A 90 14.67 -4.90 -6.48
C ILE A 90 13.19 -4.95 -6.10
N LEU A 91 12.84 -5.87 -5.21
CA LEU A 91 11.51 -5.94 -4.60
C LEU A 91 11.55 -5.20 -3.27
N ASP A 92 10.95 -4.02 -3.23
CA ASP A 92 10.77 -3.27 -1.99
C ASP A 92 9.61 -3.83 -1.17
N GLU A 93 9.79 -3.85 0.15
CA GLU A 93 8.85 -4.43 1.10
C GLU A 93 8.32 -5.81 0.65
N ALA A 94 9.23 -6.72 0.28
CA ALA A 94 8.87 -8.02 -0.33
C ALA A 94 7.90 -8.86 0.53
N GLN A 95 7.83 -8.62 1.84
CA GLN A 95 6.87 -9.23 2.75
C GLN A 95 5.40 -8.82 2.51
N GLN A 96 5.14 -7.74 1.78
CA GLN A 96 3.79 -7.28 1.40
C GLN A 96 3.19 -8.08 0.24
N LEU A 97 3.92 -9.02 -0.36
CA LEU A 97 3.38 -9.88 -1.39
C LEU A 97 2.29 -10.81 -0.81
N PRO A 98 1.09 -10.89 -1.43
CA PRO A 98 0.00 -11.67 -0.87
C PRO A 98 0.37 -13.16 -0.81
N ARG A 99 0.14 -13.75 0.37
CA ARG A 99 0.38 -15.18 0.65
C ARG A 99 -0.22 -16.11 -0.39
N ASP A 100 -1.43 -15.78 -0.83
CA ASP A 100 -2.23 -16.58 -1.76
C ASP A 100 -1.52 -16.82 -3.11
N PHE A 101 -0.47 -16.05 -3.44
CA PHE A 101 0.34 -16.14 -4.66
C PHE A 101 1.84 -16.42 -4.44
N HIS A 102 2.30 -16.72 -3.22
CA HIS A 102 3.74 -16.94 -2.95
C HIS A 102 4.36 -18.03 -3.82
N GLN A 103 3.67 -19.14 -4.05
CA GLN A 103 4.22 -20.25 -4.85
C GLN A 103 4.40 -19.87 -6.34
N PRO A 104 3.38 -19.36 -7.08
CA PRO A 104 3.59 -18.95 -8.47
C PRO A 104 4.63 -17.84 -8.61
N ILE A 105 4.69 -16.90 -7.66
CA ILE A 105 5.70 -15.83 -7.62
C ILE A 105 7.12 -16.42 -7.51
N THR A 106 7.37 -17.29 -6.52
CA THR A 106 8.71 -17.85 -6.29
C THR A 106 9.17 -18.77 -7.41
N ASN A 107 8.25 -19.47 -8.07
CA ASN A 107 8.54 -20.26 -9.27
C ASN A 107 9.07 -19.37 -10.41
N VAL A 108 8.40 -18.26 -10.70
CA VAL A 108 8.84 -17.33 -11.74
C VAL A 108 10.15 -16.65 -11.37
N MET A 109 10.33 -16.25 -10.11
CA MET A 109 11.59 -15.67 -9.64
C MET A 109 12.77 -16.63 -9.85
N THR A 110 12.57 -17.91 -9.53
CA THR A 110 13.57 -18.97 -9.71
C THR A 110 13.89 -19.17 -11.20
N GLN A 111 12.88 -19.27 -12.06
CA GLN A 111 13.07 -19.40 -13.51
C GLN A 111 13.79 -18.19 -14.12
N LEU A 112 13.45 -16.97 -13.72
CA LEU A 112 14.12 -15.76 -14.20
C LEU A 112 15.60 -15.73 -13.77
N SER A 113 15.90 -16.22 -12.56
CA SER A 113 17.28 -16.30 -12.08
C SER A 113 18.09 -17.35 -12.85
N GLU A 114 17.51 -18.55 -13.03
CA GLU A 114 18.18 -19.70 -13.66
C GLU A 114 18.32 -19.55 -15.19
N LEU A 115 17.31 -18.98 -15.87
CA LEU A 115 17.22 -18.97 -17.33
C LEU A 115 17.46 -17.60 -17.97
N PHE A 116 17.18 -16.49 -17.27
CA PHE A 116 17.25 -15.13 -17.82
C PHE A 116 18.40 -14.30 -17.23
N GLY A 117 19.19 -14.88 -16.33
CA GLY A 117 20.30 -14.19 -15.68
C GLY A 117 19.83 -13.03 -14.78
N VAL A 118 18.59 -13.06 -14.27
CA VAL A 118 18.07 -12.04 -13.37
C VAL A 118 18.72 -12.16 -12.00
N THR A 119 19.01 -11.03 -11.36
CA THR A 119 19.40 -10.98 -9.95
C THR A 119 18.32 -10.29 -9.13
N TRP A 120 17.76 -11.00 -8.15
CA TRP A 120 16.79 -10.45 -7.22
C TRP A 120 17.48 -9.82 -6.01
N VAL A 121 17.03 -8.64 -5.62
CA VAL A 121 17.37 -7.99 -4.35
C VAL A 121 16.05 -7.83 -3.58
N LEU A 122 15.95 -8.48 -2.43
CA LEU A 122 14.76 -8.42 -1.59
C LEU A 122 15.01 -7.42 -0.47
N CYS A 123 14.35 -6.28 -0.52
CA CYS A 123 14.32 -5.32 0.58
C CYS A 123 13.12 -5.65 1.45
N THR A 124 13.38 -6.10 2.67
CA THR A 124 12.32 -6.55 3.59
C THR A 124 12.79 -6.31 5.01
N ALA A 125 11.84 -5.97 5.89
CA ALA A 125 12.09 -5.86 7.32
C ALA A 125 12.35 -7.24 7.97
N THR A 126 12.06 -8.34 7.26
CA THR A 126 12.13 -9.72 7.77
C THR A 126 12.72 -10.69 6.77
N GLN A 127 13.38 -11.74 7.27
CA GLN A 127 13.91 -12.82 6.42
C GLN A 127 12.80 -13.48 5.57
N PRO A 128 13.16 -14.04 4.40
CA PRO A 128 12.26 -14.00 3.26
C PRO A 128 11.11 -14.99 3.42
N VAL A 129 9.91 -14.43 3.50
CA VAL A 129 8.63 -15.11 3.25
C VAL A 129 8.67 -15.96 1.96
N LEU A 130 9.57 -15.59 1.03
CA LEU A 130 9.78 -16.19 -0.29
C LEU A 130 10.90 -17.25 -0.33
N ALA A 131 11.62 -17.52 0.77
CA ALA A 131 12.62 -18.59 0.86
C ALA A 131 11.98 -19.94 1.25
N GLU A 132 12.75 -21.03 1.24
CA GLU A 132 12.27 -22.33 1.72
C GLU A 132 11.66 -22.16 3.12
N SER A 133 10.45 -22.66 3.29
CA SER A 133 9.75 -22.56 4.58
C SER A 133 9.11 -23.88 4.96
N ARG A 134 9.07 -24.08 6.27
CA ARG A 134 8.54 -25.28 6.92
C ARG A 134 7.54 -24.87 7.99
N ASP A 135 6.57 -25.73 8.26
CA ASP A 135 5.69 -25.53 9.40
C ASP A 135 6.42 -25.86 10.72
N VAL A 136 5.73 -25.63 11.83
CA VAL A 136 6.23 -25.89 13.19
C VAL A 136 6.54 -27.39 13.41
N PHE A 137 6.03 -28.27 12.56
CA PHE A 137 6.22 -29.72 12.59
C PHE A 137 7.27 -30.20 11.56
N GLY A 138 7.96 -29.28 10.87
CA GLY A 138 9.04 -29.58 9.92
C GLY A 138 8.57 -29.93 8.49
N LYS A 139 7.27 -29.91 8.20
CA LYS A 139 6.72 -30.17 6.87
C LYS A 139 7.05 -29.00 5.95
N LYS A 140 7.61 -29.31 4.77
CA LYS A 140 7.91 -28.31 3.74
C LYS A 140 6.61 -27.66 3.24
N LEU A 141 6.48 -26.35 3.46
CA LEU A 141 5.33 -25.55 3.02
C LEU A 141 5.56 -24.94 1.64
N MET A 142 6.82 -24.67 1.28
CA MET A 142 7.21 -24.07 0.01
C MET A 142 8.69 -24.34 -0.28
N GLU A 143 9.03 -24.50 -1.56
CA GLU A 143 10.44 -24.57 -2.01
C GLU A 143 11.13 -23.21 -1.91
N GLY A 144 10.43 -22.14 -2.31
CA GLY A 144 10.93 -20.77 -2.27
C GLY A 144 12.05 -20.52 -3.27
N VAL A 145 12.57 -19.30 -3.25
CA VAL A 145 13.72 -18.90 -4.07
C VAL A 145 14.98 -19.60 -3.53
N LYS A 146 15.74 -20.21 -4.44
CA LYS A 146 17.01 -20.88 -4.10
C LYS A 146 18.13 -19.87 -3.85
N ASP A 147 19.14 -20.27 -3.09
CA ASP A 147 20.39 -19.53 -2.86
C ASP A 147 20.20 -18.09 -2.34
N VAL A 148 19.17 -17.84 -1.53
CA VAL A 148 18.97 -16.55 -0.89
C VAL A 148 20.08 -16.31 0.14
N ARG A 149 20.74 -15.15 0.03
CA ARG A 149 21.90 -14.79 0.84
C ARG A 149 21.60 -13.50 1.58
N GLU A 150 21.81 -13.50 2.88
CA GLU A 150 21.72 -12.29 3.68
C GLU A 150 22.85 -11.33 3.29
N ILE A 151 22.51 -10.08 2.98
CA ILE A 151 23.49 -9.05 2.63
C ILE A 151 24.11 -8.45 3.90
N ILE A 152 23.34 -8.41 5.00
CA ILE A 152 23.73 -7.81 6.27
C ILE A 152 24.33 -8.89 7.20
N ALA A 153 25.58 -8.70 7.63
CA ALA A 153 26.29 -9.71 8.43
C ALA A 153 25.65 -9.98 9.81
N ASN A 154 25.08 -8.96 10.47
CA ASN A 154 24.42 -9.11 11.77
C ASN A 154 23.17 -8.21 11.87
N PRO A 155 22.01 -8.68 11.37
CA PRO A 155 20.77 -7.92 11.38
C PRO A 155 20.30 -7.57 12.80
N ALA A 156 20.52 -8.46 13.77
CA ALA A 156 20.09 -8.26 15.16
C ALA A 156 20.84 -7.09 15.82
N HIS A 157 22.16 -7.03 15.65
CA HIS A 157 22.96 -5.93 16.17
C HIS A 157 22.58 -4.59 15.53
N LEU A 158 22.38 -4.59 14.20
CA LEU A 158 21.96 -3.40 13.47
C LEU A 158 20.59 -2.92 13.94
N ALA A 159 19.63 -3.82 14.13
CA ALA A 159 18.30 -3.50 14.66
C ALA A 159 18.37 -2.87 16.06
N GLN A 160 19.27 -3.36 16.92
CA GLN A 160 19.49 -2.79 18.25
C GLN A 160 20.09 -1.38 18.18
N GLN A 161 21.08 -1.15 17.30
CA GLN A 161 21.70 0.16 17.10
C GLN A 161 20.72 1.18 16.51
N LEU A 162 19.83 0.74 15.62
CA LEU A 162 18.82 1.58 14.97
C LEU A 162 17.52 1.71 15.77
N ARG A 163 17.47 1.21 17.01
CA ARG A 163 16.26 1.26 17.84
C ARG A 163 15.90 2.70 18.18
N ARG A 164 14.78 3.18 17.63
CA ARG A 164 14.27 4.56 17.84
C ARG A 164 13.02 4.65 18.69
N VAL A 165 12.34 3.52 18.95
CA VAL A 165 11.01 3.50 19.57
C VAL A 165 10.89 2.46 20.68
N LYS A 166 9.87 2.68 21.54
CA LYS A 166 9.37 1.69 22.50
C LYS A 166 7.91 1.39 22.19
N VAL A 167 7.64 0.13 21.85
CA VAL A 167 6.28 -0.38 21.61
C VAL A 167 5.69 -0.89 22.93
N THR A 168 4.44 -0.53 23.20
CA THR A 168 3.66 -0.98 24.36
C THR A 168 2.26 -1.35 23.91
N PHE A 169 1.62 -2.30 24.59
CA PHE A 169 0.27 -2.78 24.25
C PHE A 169 -0.71 -2.44 25.38
N SER A 170 -1.96 -2.15 25.05
CA SER A 170 -3.02 -2.07 26.06
C SER A 170 -3.28 -3.46 26.66
N ALA A 171 -3.60 -3.51 27.95
CA ALA A 171 -3.93 -4.76 28.64
C ALA A 171 -5.34 -5.23 28.29
N GLU A 172 -6.27 -4.29 28.15
CA GLU A 172 -7.69 -4.54 27.92
C GLU A 172 -8.19 -3.83 26.64
N PRO A 173 -9.34 -4.26 26.09
CA PRO A 173 -10.06 -3.51 25.08
C PRO A 173 -10.49 -2.12 25.56
N MET A 174 -10.46 -1.14 24.67
CA MET A 174 -10.76 0.26 24.96
C MET A 174 -11.84 0.80 24.02
N HIS A 175 -12.70 1.65 24.57
CA HIS A 175 -13.69 2.40 23.81
C HIS A 175 -13.06 3.64 23.15
N TRP A 176 -13.67 4.12 22.06
CA TRP A 176 -13.18 5.28 21.31
C TRP A 176 -13.06 6.55 22.14
N GLN A 177 -13.95 6.78 23.11
CA GLN A 177 -13.84 7.92 24.02
C GLN A 177 -12.54 7.87 24.83
N GLN A 178 -12.18 6.70 25.39
CA GLN A 178 -10.95 6.56 26.17
C GLN A 178 -9.71 6.82 25.31
N ILE A 179 -9.74 6.39 24.05
CA ILE A 179 -8.67 6.64 23.09
C ILE A 179 -8.59 8.13 22.73
N ALA A 180 -9.73 8.81 22.55
CA ALA A 180 -9.79 10.25 22.31
C ALA A 180 -9.23 11.06 23.48
N ASP A 181 -9.52 10.65 24.72
CA ASP A 181 -9.01 11.28 25.94
C ASP A 181 -7.48 11.15 26.02
N GLU A 182 -6.94 9.95 25.75
CA GLU A 182 -5.48 9.71 25.68
C GLU A 182 -4.81 10.54 24.57
N LEU A 183 -5.43 10.64 23.39
CA LEU A 183 -4.93 11.49 22.29
C LEU A 183 -4.97 12.98 22.63
N THR A 184 -5.97 13.41 23.38
CA THR A 184 -6.12 14.81 23.79
C THR A 184 -4.99 15.23 24.72
N GLY A 185 -4.53 14.31 25.58
CA GLY A 185 -3.41 14.50 26.48
C GLY A 185 -2.02 14.53 25.82
N GLU A 186 -1.90 14.10 24.57
CA GLU A 186 -0.63 14.15 23.82
C GLU A 186 -0.45 15.50 23.11
N GLU A 187 0.76 16.06 23.18
CA GLU A 187 1.06 17.33 22.49
C GLU A 187 1.22 17.15 20.98
N CYS A 188 1.69 15.99 20.51
CA CYS A 188 1.89 15.71 19.09
C CYS A 188 1.83 14.20 18.84
N VAL A 189 0.75 13.74 18.21
CA VAL A 189 0.47 12.32 18.07
C VAL A 189 -0.17 11.99 16.72
N LEU A 190 0.25 10.86 16.17
CA LEU A 190 -0.41 10.21 15.03
C LEU A 190 -1.16 8.98 15.55
N CYS A 191 -2.47 8.94 15.36
CA CYS A 191 -3.30 7.78 15.62
C CYS A 191 -3.68 7.09 14.31
N ILE A 192 -3.37 5.80 14.20
CA ILE A 192 -3.70 4.98 13.04
C ILE A 192 -4.73 3.93 13.44
N VAL A 193 -5.84 3.88 12.72
CA VAL A 193 -6.94 2.93 12.94
C VAL A 193 -7.18 2.06 11.69
N ASN A 194 -7.85 0.92 11.89
CA ASN A 194 -8.00 -0.09 10.85
C ASN A 194 -9.03 0.26 9.78
N THR A 195 -10.04 1.08 10.12
CA THR A 195 -11.16 1.39 9.21
C THR A 195 -11.44 2.88 9.16
N ARG A 196 -11.98 3.33 8.03
CA ARG A 196 -12.40 4.71 7.79
C ARG A 196 -13.49 5.15 8.78
N ARG A 197 -14.47 4.28 9.03
CA ARG A 197 -15.48 4.48 10.09
C ARG A 197 -14.84 4.79 11.45
N HIS A 198 -13.86 4.00 11.88
CA HIS A 198 -13.17 4.22 13.14
C HIS A 198 -12.39 5.53 13.14
N ALA A 199 -11.81 5.92 12.01
CA ALA A 199 -11.09 7.20 11.90
C ALA A 199 -12.05 8.38 12.07
N ARG A 200 -13.23 8.31 11.42
CA ARG A 200 -14.29 9.31 11.56
C ARG A 200 -14.83 9.38 12.99
N GLU A 201 -15.17 8.23 13.58
CA GLU A 201 -15.69 8.15 14.94
C GLU A 201 -14.70 8.76 15.95
N LEU A 202 -13.43 8.37 15.87
CA LEU A 202 -12.40 8.91 16.75
C LEU A 202 -12.14 10.40 16.52
N PHE A 203 -12.10 10.85 15.27
CA PHE A 203 -11.88 12.25 14.93
C PHE A 203 -12.99 13.16 15.49
N ASN A 204 -14.25 12.71 15.41
CA ASN A 204 -15.40 13.44 15.95
C ASN A 204 -15.37 13.56 17.49
N LEU A 205 -14.72 12.64 18.19
CA LEU A 205 -14.56 12.67 19.65
C LEU A 205 -13.41 13.57 20.11
N LEU A 206 -12.50 13.96 19.21
CA LEU A 206 -11.44 14.91 19.54
C LEU A 206 -11.99 16.33 19.72
N PRO A 207 -11.33 17.18 20.53
CA PRO A 207 -11.70 18.58 20.66
C PRO A 207 -11.76 19.27 19.29
N ASP A 208 -12.79 20.10 19.09
CA ASP A 208 -12.88 20.96 17.92
C ASP A 208 -12.00 22.20 18.12
N ASP A 209 -10.70 21.95 18.20
CA ASP A 209 -9.62 22.93 18.12
C ASP A 209 -8.91 22.73 16.77
N ASP A 210 -8.39 23.80 16.14
CA ASP A 210 -7.72 23.75 14.81
C ASP A 210 -6.39 22.93 14.81
N ASN A 211 -6.25 22.01 15.75
CA ASN A 211 -5.09 21.16 16.01
C ASN A 211 -5.35 19.68 15.67
N ARG A 212 -6.53 19.34 15.14
CA ARG A 212 -6.87 17.99 14.67
C ARG A 212 -6.85 17.89 13.14
N PHE A 213 -6.25 16.83 12.62
CA PHE A 213 -6.23 16.51 11.19
C PHE A 213 -6.73 15.08 10.97
N HIS A 214 -7.35 14.86 9.82
CA HIS A 214 -7.83 13.56 9.39
C HIS A 214 -7.19 13.17 8.05
N LEU A 215 -6.77 11.92 7.90
CA LEU A 215 -6.22 11.38 6.66
C LEU A 215 -6.87 10.04 6.32
N SER A 216 -7.48 9.94 5.15
CA SER A 216 -8.10 8.70 4.68
C SER A 216 -7.95 8.52 3.17
N ALA A 217 -8.20 7.29 2.71
CA ALA A 217 -8.22 6.94 1.30
C ALA A 217 -9.45 7.48 0.54
N HIS A 218 -10.48 7.99 1.24
CA HIS A 218 -11.63 8.66 0.62
C HIS A 218 -11.33 10.10 0.17
N MET A 219 -10.16 10.63 0.51
CA MET A 219 -9.65 11.88 -0.03
C MET A 219 -9.02 11.65 -1.40
N CYS A 220 -9.29 12.55 -2.35
CA CYS A 220 -8.59 12.53 -3.63
C CYS A 220 -7.13 12.92 -3.43
N ALA A 221 -6.28 12.65 -4.43
CA ALA A 221 -4.85 12.94 -4.34
C ALA A 221 -4.56 14.43 -4.04
N ALA A 222 -5.34 15.35 -4.63
CA ALA A 222 -5.22 16.79 -4.38
C ALA A 222 -5.53 17.14 -2.91
N HIS A 223 -6.67 16.70 -2.40
CA HIS A 223 -7.08 16.92 -1.01
C HIS A 223 -6.07 16.36 -0.01
N ARG A 224 -5.69 15.10 -0.19
CA ARG A 224 -4.70 14.44 0.66
C ARG A 224 -3.35 15.16 0.65
N SER A 225 -2.91 15.65 -0.49
CA SER A 225 -1.64 16.39 -0.60
C SER A 225 -1.66 17.70 0.19
N GLN A 226 -2.79 18.39 0.20
CA GLN A 226 -2.97 19.61 1.00
C GLN A 226 -2.85 19.29 2.50
N VAL A 227 -3.64 18.35 3.00
CA VAL A 227 -3.64 17.96 4.43
C VAL A 227 -2.25 17.50 4.89
N ILE A 228 -1.55 16.70 4.07
CA ILE A 228 -0.17 16.27 4.38
C ILE A 228 0.78 17.48 4.44
N THR A 229 0.61 18.47 3.55
CA THR A 229 1.41 19.69 3.56
C THR A 229 1.17 20.49 4.84
N ASP A 230 -0.08 20.62 5.27
CA ASP A 230 -0.44 21.33 6.50
C ASP A 230 0.15 20.63 7.73
N ILE A 231 0.04 19.30 7.81
CA ILE A 231 0.66 18.50 8.88
C ILE A 231 2.18 18.71 8.90
N ARG A 232 2.85 18.69 7.75
CA ARG A 232 4.31 18.94 7.66
C ARG A 232 4.68 20.33 8.17
N GLN A 233 3.92 21.36 7.80
CA GLN A 233 4.14 22.71 8.29
C GLN A 233 3.96 22.80 9.80
N ARG A 234 2.93 22.13 10.36
CA ARG A 234 2.72 22.07 11.82
C ARG A 234 3.86 21.35 12.54
N LEU A 235 4.36 20.24 12.00
CA LEU A 235 5.52 19.51 12.53
C LEU A 235 6.79 20.37 12.51
N GLU A 236 7.03 21.12 11.44
CA GLU A 236 8.18 22.01 11.33
C GLU A 236 8.09 23.21 12.28
N ALA A 237 6.92 23.87 12.35
CA ALA A 237 6.68 24.94 13.33
C ALA A 237 6.91 24.47 14.77
N ARG A 238 6.54 23.22 15.07
CA ARG A 238 6.78 22.60 16.37
C ARG A 238 8.27 22.44 16.67
N ARG A 239 9.08 22.05 15.68
CA ARG A 239 10.56 22.00 15.83
C ARG A 239 11.15 23.38 16.13
N GLN A 240 10.48 24.44 15.67
CA GLN A 240 10.83 25.83 15.93
C GLN A 240 10.25 26.39 17.25
N GLY A 241 9.56 25.56 18.04
CA GLY A 241 9.08 25.91 19.38
C GLY A 241 7.57 26.10 19.51
N ASP A 242 6.79 25.86 18.46
CA ASP A 242 5.32 25.90 18.55
C ASP A 242 4.79 24.80 19.48
N LYS A 243 4.00 25.19 20.48
CA LYS A 243 3.43 24.30 21.51
C LYS A 243 1.98 23.92 21.25
N ARG A 244 1.35 24.49 20.23
CA ARG A 244 -0.01 24.11 19.85
C ARG A 244 -0.06 22.59 19.60
N PRO A 245 -1.07 21.88 20.12
CA PRO A 245 -1.21 20.46 19.89
C PRO A 245 -1.23 20.10 18.40
N LEU A 246 -0.91 18.86 18.10
CA LEU A 246 -1.07 18.29 16.76
C LEU A 246 -1.56 16.85 16.88
N ARG A 247 -2.81 16.62 16.49
CA ARG A 247 -3.47 15.31 16.58
C ARG A 247 -3.86 14.88 15.19
N VAL A 248 -3.27 13.81 14.68
CA VAL A 248 -3.58 13.29 13.35
C VAL A 248 -4.27 11.95 13.51
N VAL A 249 -5.48 11.80 12.98
CA VAL A 249 -6.17 10.51 12.90
C VAL A 249 -6.13 10.03 11.46
N SER A 250 -5.60 8.83 11.22
CA SER A 250 -5.44 8.26 9.90
C SER A 250 -5.88 6.81 9.83
N THR A 251 -6.21 6.33 8.63
CA THR A 251 -6.18 4.89 8.32
C THR A 251 -4.75 4.44 7.96
N GLN A 252 -4.59 3.22 7.44
CA GLN A 252 -3.30 2.65 7.02
C GLN A 252 -2.56 3.45 5.93
N LEU A 253 -3.17 4.48 5.35
CA LEU A 253 -2.57 5.30 4.31
C LEU A 253 -1.22 5.93 4.71
N VAL A 254 -1.05 6.30 5.98
CA VAL A 254 0.19 6.91 6.48
C VAL A 254 1.28 5.87 6.76
N GLU A 255 0.92 4.58 6.86
CA GLU A 255 1.89 3.50 7.11
C GLU A 255 2.90 3.38 5.96
N ALA A 256 2.44 3.59 4.71
CA ALA A 256 3.28 3.49 3.52
C ALA A 256 3.17 4.74 2.63
N GLY A 257 4.30 5.44 2.46
CA GLY A 257 4.44 6.47 1.42
C GLY A 257 4.30 7.92 1.85
N VAL A 258 4.05 8.19 3.13
CA VAL A 258 4.03 9.57 3.63
C VAL A 258 5.21 9.81 4.56
N ASP A 259 6.08 10.74 4.18
CA ASP A 259 7.19 11.19 5.01
C ASP A 259 6.69 12.13 6.11
N LEU A 260 6.32 11.54 7.25
CA LEU A 260 5.92 12.19 8.50
C LEU A 260 6.65 11.54 9.68
N ASP A 261 7.02 12.35 10.67
CA ASP A 261 7.74 11.92 11.86
C ASP A 261 7.10 12.52 13.13
N PHE A 262 6.58 11.64 14.00
CA PHE A 262 5.88 12.01 15.24
C PHE A 262 6.62 11.50 16.49
N PRO A 263 6.56 12.22 17.62
CA PRO A 263 7.16 11.73 18.88
C PRO A 263 6.34 10.60 19.52
N ALA A 264 5.04 10.53 19.22
CA ALA A 264 4.13 9.48 19.66
C ALA A 264 3.26 8.98 18.50
N VAL A 265 3.11 7.65 18.42
CA VAL A 265 2.21 6.98 17.47
C VAL A 265 1.30 6.03 18.23
N PHE A 266 0.00 6.21 18.07
CA PHE A 266 -1.01 5.30 18.59
C PHE A 266 -1.51 4.43 17.43
N ARG A 267 -1.63 3.13 17.64
CA ARG A 267 -2.03 2.20 16.59
C ARG A 267 -3.11 1.27 17.12
N ALA A 268 -4.27 1.21 16.46
CA ALA A 268 -5.23 0.15 16.74
C ALA A 268 -4.58 -1.21 16.49
N MET A 269 -4.93 -2.22 17.28
CA MET A 269 -4.39 -3.57 17.13
C MET A 269 -4.51 -4.05 15.68
N ALA A 270 -3.42 -4.58 15.13
CA ALA A 270 -3.30 -4.98 13.73
C ALA A 270 -2.23 -6.07 13.57
N GLY A 271 -1.92 -6.43 12.33
CA GLY A 271 -0.73 -7.22 12.03
C GLY A 271 0.54 -6.59 12.56
N LEU A 272 1.51 -7.41 12.96
CA LEU A 272 2.78 -6.94 13.51
C LEU A 272 3.59 -6.16 12.47
N ASP A 273 3.41 -6.48 11.19
CA ASP A 273 3.94 -5.75 10.05
C ASP A 273 3.37 -4.33 9.96
N ALA A 274 2.06 -4.15 10.09
CA ALA A 274 1.41 -2.84 10.13
C ALA A 274 1.85 -2.04 11.38
N ILE A 275 2.02 -2.70 12.53
CA ILE A 275 2.58 -2.07 13.74
C ILE A 275 4.02 -1.61 13.51
N ALA A 276 4.85 -2.40 12.82
CA ALA A 276 6.22 -2.03 12.48
C ALA A 276 6.27 -0.85 11.50
N GLN A 277 5.39 -0.83 10.49
CA GLN A 277 5.29 0.31 9.56
C GLN A 277 4.84 1.59 10.27
N ALA A 278 3.84 1.50 11.15
CA ALA A 278 3.41 2.61 12.00
C ALA A 278 4.54 3.11 12.92
N ALA A 279 5.32 2.18 13.50
CA ALA A 279 6.49 2.52 14.31
C ALA A 279 7.57 3.26 13.50
N GLY A 280 7.69 3.00 12.19
CA GLY A 280 8.55 3.74 11.26
C GLY A 280 8.15 5.19 11.00
N ARG A 281 7.01 5.65 11.55
CA ARG A 281 6.55 7.05 11.58
C ARG A 281 6.74 7.70 12.96
N CYS A 282 7.30 6.96 13.91
CA CYS A 282 7.57 7.44 15.26
C CYS A 282 9.07 7.63 15.47
N ASN A 283 9.51 8.85 15.80
CA ASN A 283 10.92 9.20 15.96
C ASN A 283 11.78 8.66 14.80
N ARG A 284 11.27 8.78 13.57
CA ARG A 284 11.84 8.21 12.34
C ARG A 284 13.26 8.70 12.12
N GLU A 285 13.51 9.99 12.33
CA GLU A 285 14.83 10.60 12.17
C GLU A 285 15.77 10.35 13.36
N GLY A 286 15.26 9.80 14.47
CA GLY A 286 16.05 9.50 15.66
C GLY A 286 16.60 10.74 16.38
N VAL A 287 16.05 11.92 16.10
CA VAL A 287 16.51 13.21 16.66
C VAL A 287 16.09 13.42 18.11
N MET A 288 15.16 12.62 18.63
CA MET A 288 14.76 12.68 20.03
C MET A 288 15.87 12.14 20.94
N GLY A 289 16.18 12.84 22.02
CA GLY A 289 17.09 12.35 23.08
C GLY A 289 16.53 11.15 23.89
N LYS A 290 15.33 10.67 23.54
CA LYS A 290 14.66 9.50 24.13
C LYS A 290 13.97 8.70 23.02
N LEU A 291 13.60 7.45 23.30
CA LEU A 291 12.81 6.64 22.36
C LEU A 291 11.43 7.26 22.12
N GLY A 292 10.96 7.22 20.88
CA GLY A 292 9.58 7.53 20.51
C GLY A 292 8.60 6.54 21.14
N ARG A 293 7.37 6.99 21.43
CA ARG A 293 6.33 6.17 22.06
C ARG A 293 5.42 5.57 20.99
N VAL A 294 5.42 4.25 20.87
CA VAL A 294 4.41 3.54 20.09
C VAL A 294 3.47 2.82 21.05
N TRP A 295 2.20 3.16 21.03
CA TRP A 295 1.19 2.51 21.86
C TRP A 295 0.15 1.81 20.99
N VAL A 296 0.05 0.50 21.16
CA VAL A 296 -0.88 -0.35 20.43
C VAL A 296 -2.09 -0.62 21.31
N PHE A 297 -3.23 -0.05 20.98
CA PHE A 297 -4.47 -0.22 21.74
C PHE A 297 -5.38 -1.25 21.08
N MET A 298 -6.13 -2.00 21.89
CA MET A 298 -7.12 -2.95 21.40
C MET A 298 -8.49 -2.27 21.32
N PRO A 299 -9.02 -1.94 20.13
CA PRO A 299 -10.39 -1.46 20.02
C PRO A 299 -11.39 -2.56 20.38
N THR A 300 -12.61 -2.20 20.77
CA THR A 300 -13.69 -3.17 21.02
C THR A 300 -14.12 -3.92 19.75
N ASP A 301 -14.02 -3.26 18.61
CA ASP A 301 -14.30 -3.85 17.30
C ASP A 301 -13.06 -4.53 16.72
N SER A 302 -13.18 -5.79 16.29
CA SER A 302 -12.11 -6.46 15.54
C SER A 302 -11.94 -5.89 14.13
N ALA A 303 -10.75 -6.09 13.54
CA ALA A 303 -10.50 -5.75 12.14
C ALA A 303 -11.47 -6.44 11.17
N PRO A 304 -11.65 -5.87 9.96
CA PRO A 304 -12.43 -6.48 8.88
C PRO A 304 -12.03 -7.92 8.59
N VAL A 305 -13.00 -8.76 8.20
CA VAL A 305 -12.76 -10.17 7.84
C VAL A 305 -11.75 -10.26 6.69
N GLY A 306 -10.90 -11.28 6.72
CA GLY A 306 -9.90 -11.55 5.68
C GLY A 306 -8.48 -11.50 6.25
N LEU A 307 -7.53 -11.09 5.42
CA LEU A 307 -6.11 -11.06 5.78
C LEU A 307 -5.82 -10.14 6.98
N LEU A 308 -6.49 -8.98 7.07
CA LEU A 308 -6.30 -8.06 8.22
C LEU A 308 -6.69 -8.71 9.55
N ARG A 309 -7.83 -9.41 9.61
CA ARG A 309 -8.25 -10.12 10.83
C ARG A 309 -7.32 -11.29 11.15
N GLN A 310 -6.84 -12.05 10.16
CA GLN A 310 -5.84 -13.09 10.38
C GLN A 310 -4.54 -12.51 10.96
N ALA A 311 -4.08 -11.39 10.39
CA ALA A 311 -2.90 -10.67 10.82
C ALA A 311 -3.04 -10.15 12.26
N GLU A 312 -4.16 -9.52 12.61
CA GLU A 312 -4.49 -9.06 13.96
C GLU A 312 -4.51 -10.23 14.96
N GLN A 313 -5.23 -11.31 14.64
CA GLN A 313 -5.34 -12.49 15.50
C GLN A 313 -3.99 -13.15 15.75
N CYS A 314 -3.12 -13.18 14.74
CA CYS A 314 -1.75 -13.68 14.88
C CYS A 314 -0.94 -12.83 15.89
N THR A 315 -1.01 -11.50 15.78
CA THR A 315 -0.37 -10.58 16.74
C THR A 315 -0.91 -10.77 18.15
N VAL A 316 -2.24 -10.85 18.31
CA VAL A 316 -2.89 -11.07 19.62
C VAL A 316 -2.48 -12.41 20.22
N ALA A 317 -2.38 -13.47 19.43
CA ALA A 317 -1.92 -14.77 19.90
C ALA A 317 -0.47 -14.72 20.39
N MET A 318 0.42 -14.03 19.68
CA MET A 318 1.81 -13.84 20.09
C MET A 318 1.92 -12.98 21.37
N LEU A 319 1.08 -11.94 21.49
CA LEU A 319 1.01 -11.11 22.69
C LEU A 319 0.64 -11.94 23.92
N LYS A 320 -0.44 -12.74 23.82
CA LYS A 320 -0.90 -13.62 24.90
C LYS A 320 0.12 -14.69 25.27
N ALA A 321 0.93 -15.14 24.31
CA ALA A 321 2.01 -16.09 24.54
C ALA A 321 3.28 -15.45 25.15
N GLY A 322 3.30 -14.13 25.38
CA GLY A 322 4.46 -13.43 25.93
C GLY A 322 5.62 -13.26 24.94
N LEU A 323 5.37 -13.41 23.63
CA LEU A 323 6.41 -13.38 22.59
C LEU A 323 6.71 -11.96 22.06
N LEU A 324 6.01 -10.93 22.56
CA LEU A 324 6.12 -9.54 22.10
C LEU A 324 6.85 -8.63 23.10
N SER A 325 7.88 -9.13 23.78
CA SER A 325 8.77 -8.31 24.62
C SER A 325 9.59 -7.32 23.78
N GLU A 326 10.06 -7.76 22.61
CA GLU A 326 10.73 -6.94 21.59
C GLU A 326 10.03 -7.06 20.24
N PRO A 327 8.86 -6.39 20.05
CA PRO A 327 7.98 -6.61 18.91
C PRO A 327 8.61 -6.35 17.54
N LEU A 328 9.58 -5.45 17.49
CA LEU A 328 10.25 -5.00 16.26
C LEU A 328 11.59 -5.70 16.02
N SER A 329 11.95 -6.71 16.83
CA SER A 329 13.16 -7.48 16.59
C SER A 329 13.01 -8.32 15.31
N PRO A 330 14.09 -8.52 14.54
CA PRO A 330 14.05 -9.38 13.35
C PRO A 330 13.48 -10.78 13.65
N GLN A 331 13.83 -11.34 14.82
CA GLN A 331 13.40 -12.66 15.26
C GLN A 331 11.89 -12.72 15.55
N THR A 332 11.34 -11.72 16.25
CA THR A 332 9.90 -11.67 16.53
C THR A 332 9.10 -11.49 15.25
N LEU A 333 9.56 -10.63 14.34
CA LEU A 333 8.91 -10.42 13.07
C LEU A 333 8.97 -11.68 12.17
N GLU A 334 10.09 -12.40 12.15
CA GLU A 334 10.21 -13.69 11.46
C GLU A 334 9.19 -14.71 12.00
N GLN A 335 9.11 -14.87 13.32
CA GLN A 335 8.12 -15.76 13.96
C GLN A 335 6.68 -15.38 13.61
N TYR A 336 6.39 -14.07 13.53
CA TYR A 336 5.09 -13.57 13.12
C TYR A 336 4.73 -14.01 11.69
N PHE A 337 5.60 -13.75 10.72
CA PHE A 337 5.33 -14.12 9.32
C PHE A 337 5.26 -15.64 9.12
N MET A 338 6.08 -16.43 9.81
CA MET A 338 5.96 -17.89 9.78
C MET A 338 4.57 -18.35 10.23
N ARG A 339 4.06 -17.80 11.33
CA ARG A 339 2.72 -18.12 11.84
C ARG A 339 1.63 -17.65 10.88
N LEU A 340 1.67 -16.40 10.44
CA LEU A 340 0.68 -15.83 9.51
C LEU A 340 0.61 -16.62 8.18
N ASN A 341 1.75 -17.00 7.63
CA ASN A 341 1.82 -17.72 6.36
C ASN A 341 1.46 -19.21 6.47
N SER A 342 1.50 -19.78 7.67
CA SER A 342 1.02 -21.16 7.92
C SER A 342 -0.50 -21.31 7.92
N GLN A 343 -1.25 -20.20 8.03
CA GLN A 343 -2.71 -20.19 8.15
C GLN A 343 -3.47 -20.20 6.81
N GLY A 344 -2.79 -20.32 5.66
CA GLY A 344 -3.43 -20.33 4.35
C GLY A 344 -2.63 -21.00 3.24
N GLU A 345 -3.25 -21.12 2.08
CA GLU A 345 -2.64 -21.71 0.88
C GLU A 345 -1.73 -20.70 0.17
N ARG A 346 -0.64 -21.21 -0.44
CA ARG A 346 0.35 -20.41 -1.18
C ARG A 346 0.12 -20.34 -2.68
N ASP A 347 -0.82 -21.16 -3.16
CA ASP A 347 -1.33 -21.18 -4.52
C ASP A 347 -2.85 -21.37 -4.49
N LYS A 348 -3.54 -20.49 -3.77
CA LYS A 348 -4.99 -20.60 -3.51
C LYS A 348 -5.82 -20.70 -4.79
N HIS A 349 -5.35 -20.06 -5.86
CA HIS A 349 -6.02 -20.02 -7.16
C HIS A 349 -5.56 -21.13 -8.13
N LYS A 350 -4.72 -22.06 -7.66
CA LYS A 350 -4.16 -23.20 -8.42
C LYS A 350 -3.47 -22.75 -9.71
N ILE A 351 -2.74 -21.64 -9.65
CA ILE A 351 -2.01 -21.06 -10.78
C ILE A 351 -0.94 -22.04 -11.27
N CYS A 352 -0.23 -22.71 -10.36
CA CYS A 352 0.82 -23.66 -10.74
C CYS A 352 0.22 -24.86 -11.49
N GLU A 353 -0.94 -25.35 -11.07
CA GLU A 353 -1.65 -26.43 -11.77
C GLU A 353 -2.08 -25.99 -13.18
N LYS A 354 -2.63 -24.78 -13.31
CA LYS A 354 -3.08 -24.21 -14.60
C LYS A 354 -1.93 -24.02 -15.59
N LEU A 355 -0.73 -23.71 -15.08
CA LEU A 355 0.48 -23.53 -15.88
C LEU A 355 1.26 -24.83 -16.10
N THR A 356 0.84 -25.95 -15.50
CA THR A 356 1.46 -27.25 -15.74
C THR A 356 0.93 -27.86 -17.03
N ALA A 357 1.86 -28.29 -17.90
CA ALA A 357 1.53 -28.99 -19.13
C ALA A 357 0.76 -30.29 -18.85
N LYS A 358 -0.47 -30.39 -19.38
CA LYS A 358 -1.29 -31.61 -19.36
C LYS A 358 -1.33 -32.23 -20.75
N TYR A 359 -1.29 -33.55 -20.81
CA TYR A 359 -1.38 -34.33 -22.05
C TYR A 359 -2.74 -35.04 -22.09
N SER A 360 -3.46 -34.97 -23.22
CA SER A 360 -4.67 -35.78 -23.45
C SER A 360 -4.57 -36.50 -24.79
N ALA A 361 -5.39 -37.54 -24.98
CA ALA A 361 -5.43 -38.29 -26.23
C ALA A 361 -5.78 -37.40 -27.45
N ASP A 362 -6.51 -36.30 -27.21
CA ASP A 362 -7.03 -35.40 -28.24
C ASP A 362 -6.16 -34.13 -28.43
N SER A 363 -5.23 -33.84 -27.52
CA SER A 363 -4.34 -32.67 -27.63
C SER A 363 -2.95 -32.95 -27.04
N PRO A 364 -1.87 -32.74 -27.82
CA PRO A 364 -0.51 -33.08 -27.41
C PRO A 364 0.05 -32.15 -26.32
N LEU A 365 -0.56 -30.99 -26.05
CA LEU A 365 -0.15 -30.07 -24.99
C LEU A 365 -1.28 -29.11 -24.62
N ILE A 366 -1.78 -29.21 -23.39
CA ILE A 366 -2.80 -28.31 -22.84
C ILE A 366 -2.16 -27.52 -21.69
N ILE A 367 -2.08 -26.19 -21.85
CA ILE A 367 -1.69 -25.25 -20.80
C ILE A 367 -2.73 -24.13 -20.74
N GLN A 368 -3.23 -23.83 -19.54
CA GLN A 368 -4.35 -22.90 -19.33
C GLN A 368 -3.86 -21.46 -19.09
N PHE A 369 -3.09 -20.89 -20.02
CA PHE A 369 -2.53 -19.54 -19.87
C PHE A 369 -3.58 -18.47 -19.60
N ARG A 370 -4.74 -18.52 -20.27
CA ARG A 370 -5.79 -17.52 -20.10
C ARG A 370 -6.39 -17.56 -18.69
N GLU A 371 -6.77 -18.75 -18.22
CA GLU A 371 -7.36 -18.93 -16.89
C GLU A 371 -6.35 -18.62 -15.79
N ALA A 372 -5.07 -18.98 -15.97
CA ALA A 372 -4.00 -18.61 -15.06
C ALA A 372 -3.86 -17.08 -14.97
N ALA A 373 -3.80 -16.39 -16.10
CA ALA A 373 -3.72 -14.93 -16.17
C ALA A 373 -4.94 -14.24 -15.52
N ASP A 374 -6.15 -14.76 -15.77
CA ASP A 374 -7.37 -14.20 -15.18
C ASP A 374 -7.45 -14.41 -13.67
N SER A 375 -6.82 -15.48 -13.16
CA SER A 375 -6.79 -15.84 -11.74
C SER A 375 -5.62 -15.24 -10.97
N PHE A 376 -4.52 -14.89 -11.65
CA PHE A 376 -3.37 -14.22 -11.05
C PHE A 376 -3.65 -12.71 -10.97
N ARG A 377 -4.42 -12.31 -9.96
CA ARG A 377 -4.70 -10.91 -9.65
C ARG A 377 -4.23 -10.61 -8.25
N LEU A 378 -3.19 -9.79 -8.12
CA LEU A 378 -2.67 -9.43 -6.80
C LEU A 378 -3.62 -8.51 -6.04
N ILE A 379 -4.53 -7.83 -6.76
CA ILE A 379 -5.62 -7.03 -6.22
C ILE A 379 -6.91 -7.55 -6.84
N ASP A 380 -7.80 -8.10 -6.00
CA ASP A 380 -9.07 -8.70 -6.45
C ASP A 380 -10.08 -7.63 -6.95
N ASP A 381 -10.02 -6.42 -6.39
CA ASP A 381 -11.04 -5.38 -6.59
C ASP A 381 -10.65 -4.45 -7.75
N LYS A 382 -11.47 -4.43 -8.81
CA LYS A 382 -11.39 -3.42 -9.85
C LYS A 382 -12.05 -2.16 -9.32
N GLY A 383 -11.30 -1.42 -8.51
CA GLY A 383 -11.80 -0.16 -8.01
C GLY A 383 -12.24 0.77 -9.15
N VAL A 384 -13.42 1.36 -9.00
CA VAL A 384 -14.00 2.33 -9.92
C VAL A 384 -13.44 3.71 -9.59
N ALA A 385 -12.86 4.36 -10.58
CA ALA A 385 -12.40 5.75 -10.43
C ALA A 385 -13.61 6.69 -10.45
N VAL A 386 -13.81 7.41 -9.34
CA VAL A 386 -14.85 8.42 -9.19
C VAL A 386 -14.19 9.77 -9.01
N ILE A 387 -14.56 10.74 -9.85
CA ILE A 387 -14.14 12.13 -9.73
C ILE A 387 -14.92 12.78 -8.58
N VAL A 388 -14.24 13.53 -7.74
CA VAL A 388 -14.85 14.17 -6.57
C VAL A 388 -14.68 15.69 -6.64
N PRO A 389 -15.69 16.47 -6.23
CA PRO A 389 -15.70 17.93 -6.37
C PRO A 389 -14.94 18.60 -5.22
N TYR A 390 -13.69 18.20 -5.00
CA TYR A 390 -12.85 18.81 -3.97
C TYR A 390 -12.52 20.25 -4.35
N CYS A 391 -12.75 21.19 -3.42
CA CYS A 391 -12.36 22.58 -3.54
C CYS A 391 -11.17 22.89 -2.61
N PRO A 392 -10.00 23.31 -3.13
CA PRO A 392 -8.89 23.79 -2.30
C PRO A 392 -9.25 25.08 -1.54
N GLU A 393 -8.69 25.30 -0.35
CA GLU A 393 -9.01 26.44 0.53
C GLU A 393 -8.83 27.84 -0.10
N HIS A 394 -8.08 27.96 -1.19
CA HIS A 394 -7.81 29.22 -1.89
C HIS A 394 -8.63 29.40 -3.18
N GLN A 395 -9.71 28.64 -3.34
CA GLN A 395 -10.58 28.70 -4.52
C GLN A 395 -12.05 28.82 -4.09
N ASP A 396 -12.80 29.67 -4.78
CA ASP A 396 -14.24 29.84 -4.53
C ASP A 396 -15.07 28.68 -5.10
N GLU A 397 -14.57 28.03 -6.16
CA GLU A 397 -15.22 26.91 -6.85
C GLU A 397 -14.25 25.76 -7.10
N SER A 398 -14.78 24.53 -7.12
CA SER A 398 -13.97 23.36 -7.43
C SER A 398 -13.46 23.43 -8.88
N PRO A 399 -12.13 23.28 -9.11
CA PRO A 399 -11.56 23.30 -10.46
C PRO A 399 -12.03 22.11 -11.31
N VAL A 400 -12.66 21.12 -10.69
CA VAL A 400 -13.21 19.92 -11.33
C VAL A 400 -14.27 20.28 -12.37
N PHE A 401 -15.17 21.22 -12.07
CA PHE A 401 -16.24 21.58 -13.01
C PHE A 401 -15.71 22.24 -14.28
N MET A 402 -14.72 23.12 -14.14
CA MET A 402 -14.01 23.72 -15.28
C MET A 402 -13.31 22.66 -16.14
N LEU A 403 -12.67 21.66 -15.51
CA LEU A 403 -12.02 20.56 -16.20
C LEU A 403 -13.03 19.65 -16.91
N LEU A 404 -14.17 19.36 -16.29
CA LEU A 404 -15.25 18.58 -16.90
C LEU A 404 -15.84 19.32 -18.11
N ASN A 405 -16.18 20.60 -17.99
CA ASN A 405 -16.68 21.41 -19.11
C ASN A 405 -15.70 21.46 -20.29
N THR A 406 -14.40 21.53 -20.00
CA THR A 406 -13.35 21.47 -21.02
C THR A 406 -13.37 20.13 -21.75
N LEU A 407 -13.55 19.01 -21.03
CA LEU A 407 -13.61 17.68 -21.62
C LEU A 407 -14.91 17.39 -22.37
N GLU A 408 -16.02 18.00 -21.98
CA GLU A 408 -17.25 17.94 -22.78
C GLU A 408 -17.10 18.67 -24.11
N SER A 409 -16.38 19.81 -24.10
CA SER A 409 -16.12 20.61 -25.30
C SER A 409 -15.05 19.99 -26.20
N ASP A 410 -14.01 19.40 -25.60
CA ASP A 410 -12.92 18.71 -26.30
C ASP A 410 -12.55 17.40 -25.56
N PRO A 411 -13.19 16.27 -25.94
CA PRO A 411 -12.89 14.97 -25.36
C PRO A 411 -11.44 14.49 -25.59
N THR A 412 -10.71 15.13 -26.52
CA THR A 412 -9.32 14.77 -26.84
C THR A 412 -8.29 15.51 -25.99
N ALA A 413 -8.73 16.44 -25.12
CA ALA A 413 -7.90 17.20 -24.20
C ALA A 413 -7.29 16.32 -23.10
N LYS A 414 -6.28 15.49 -23.44
CA LYS A 414 -5.57 14.60 -22.51
C LYS A 414 -4.98 15.31 -21.30
N TRP A 415 -4.63 16.59 -21.43
CA TRP A 415 -4.17 17.40 -20.29
C TRP A 415 -5.27 17.62 -19.25
N GLY A 416 -6.53 17.78 -19.68
CA GLY A 416 -7.69 17.92 -18.81
C GLY A 416 -7.95 16.64 -18.03
N GLN A 417 -7.92 15.49 -18.71
CA GLN A 417 -8.02 14.17 -18.07
C GLN A 417 -6.93 13.95 -17.02
N ARG A 418 -5.67 14.30 -17.35
CA ARG A 418 -4.54 14.19 -16.40
C ARG A 418 -4.73 15.05 -15.15
N LYS A 419 -5.19 16.29 -15.30
CA LYS A 419 -5.50 17.13 -14.14
C LYS A 419 -6.64 16.54 -13.32
N LEU A 420 -7.68 16.04 -13.98
CA LEU A 420 -8.86 15.46 -13.35
C LEU A 420 -8.53 14.20 -12.51
N GLN A 421 -7.55 13.39 -12.92
CA GLN A 421 -7.07 12.24 -12.14
C GLN A 421 -6.61 12.61 -10.72
N ARG A 422 -6.10 13.83 -10.49
CA ARG A 422 -5.74 14.28 -9.13
C ARG A 422 -6.95 14.49 -8.21
N TYR A 423 -8.12 14.64 -8.81
CA TYR A 423 -9.42 14.78 -8.17
C TYR A 423 -10.23 13.48 -8.26
N SER A 424 -9.59 12.33 -8.50
CA SER A 424 -10.27 11.03 -8.43
C SER A 424 -10.00 10.33 -7.10
N VAL A 425 -10.97 9.50 -6.71
CA VAL A 425 -10.90 8.52 -5.63
C VAL A 425 -11.27 7.17 -6.23
N THR A 426 -10.50 6.13 -5.92
CA THR A 426 -10.82 4.77 -6.31
C THR A 426 -11.74 4.15 -5.26
N LEU A 427 -12.98 3.83 -5.65
CA LEU A 427 -13.96 3.18 -4.79
C LEU A 427 -14.13 1.71 -5.18
N PRO A 428 -14.40 0.82 -4.22
CA PRO A 428 -14.84 -0.54 -4.50
C PRO A 428 -16.05 -0.56 -5.44
N GLU A 429 -16.13 -1.53 -6.36
CA GLU A 429 -17.23 -1.60 -7.33
C GLU A 429 -18.60 -1.65 -6.64
N SER A 430 -18.73 -2.49 -5.61
CA SER A 430 -19.96 -2.60 -4.80
C SER A 430 -20.36 -1.29 -4.12
N LEU A 431 -19.39 -0.48 -3.70
CA LEU A 431 -19.64 0.82 -3.08
C LEU A 431 -20.03 1.87 -4.12
N ALA A 432 -19.39 1.87 -5.29
CA ALA A 432 -19.74 2.74 -6.40
C ALA A 432 -21.15 2.44 -6.91
N GLU A 433 -21.52 1.16 -7.06
CA GLU A 433 -22.88 0.73 -7.42
C GLU A 433 -23.92 1.21 -6.38
N ALA A 434 -23.60 1.07 -5.09
CA ALA A 434 -24.48 1.52 -4.01
C ALA A 434 -24.67 3.04 -4.01
N LEU A 435 -23.61 3.82 -4.23
CA LEU A 435 -23.67 5.28 -4.37
C LEU A 435 -24.45 5.70 -5.62
N GLN A 436 -24.32 4.96 -6.72
CA GLN A 436 -25.10 5.20 -7.94
C GLN A 436 -26.59 4.93 -7.70
N ALA A 437 -26.94 3.87 -6.97
CA ALA A 437 -28.32 3.48 -6.68
C ALA A 437 -29.09 4.53 -5.86
N ILE A 438 -28.39 5.29 -5.00
CA ILE A 438 -28.97 6.39 -4.23
C ILE A 438 -28.90 7.74 -4.94
N GLY A 439 -28.38 7.79 -6.16
CA GLY A 439 -28.23 9.03 -6.95
C GLY A 439 -27.09 9.94 -6.51
N ALA A 440 -26.10 9.44 -5.76
CA ALA A 440 -24.93 10.21 -5.33
C ALA A 440 -23.85 10.36 -6.42
N LEU A 441 -23.92 9.56 -7.49
CA LEU A 441 -23.02 9.61 -8.64
C LEU A 441 -23.77 10.03 -9.90
N GLN A 442 -23.12 10.86 -10.71
CA GLN A 442 -23.57 11.27 -12.04
C GLN A 442 -22.48 11.06 -13.10
N VAL A 443 -22.87 10.97 -14.37
CA VAL A 443 -21.91 10.87 -15.48
C VAL A 443 -21.77 12.23 -16.14
N CYS A 444 -20.56 12.80 -16.13
CA CYS A 444 -20.21 14.06 -16.81
C CYS A 444 -18.95 13.84 -17.65
N ALA A 445 -18.92 14.32 -18.90
CA ALA A 445 -17.80 14.07 -19.82
C ALA A 445 -17.34 12.59 -19.93
N GLY A 446 -18.26 11.63 -19.75
CA GLY A 446 -17.94 10.19 -19.74
C GLY A 446 -17.20 9.70 -18.49
N GLN A 447 -17.11 10.51 -17.43
CA GLN A 447 -16.54 10.17 -16.13
C GLN A 447 -17.65 10.05 -15.08
N LEU A 448 -17.48 9.15 -14.10
CA LEU A 448 -18.32 9.11 -12.91
C LEU A 448 -17.89 10.22 -11.94
N VAL A 449 -18.83 11.07 -11.54
CA VAL A 449 -18.60 12.24 -10.69
C VAL A 449 -19.51 12.16 -9.47
N LEU A 450 -18.94 12.34 -8.29
CA LEU A 450 -19.65 12.42 -7.03
C LEU A 450 -20.32 13.78 -6.86
N LEU A 451 -21.55 13.80 -6.35
CA LEU A 451 -22.22 15.05 -5.99
C LEU A 451 -21.53 15.73 -4.80
N GLU A 452 -21.52 17.06 -4.79
CA GLU A 452 -20.90 17.86 -3.72
C GLU A 452 -21.44 17.53 -2.34
N SER A 453 -22.74 17.24 -2.23
CA SER A 453 -23.41 16.84 -0.99
C SER A 453 -22.86 15.54 -0.37
N HIS A 454 -22.07 14.78 -1.11
CA HIS A 454 -21.45 13.53 -0.67
C HIS A 454 -19.92 13.63 -0.59
N TYR A 455 -19.35 14.84 -0.63
CA TYR A 455 -17.92 15.06 -0.41
C TYR A 455 -17.67 16.00 0.76
N HIS A 456 -17.14 15.48 1.85
CA HIS A 456 -16.86 16.25 3.04
C HIS A 456 -15.44 16.86 3.00
N PRO A 457 -15.27 18.14 3.38
CA PRO A 457 -13.97 18.82 3.35
C PRO A 457 -12.93 18.19 4.28
N CYS A 458 -13.34 17.47 5.34
CA CYS A 458 -12.40 16.85 6.29
C CYS A 458 -12.09 15.36 6.05
N TRP A 459 -12.97 14.58 5.39
CA TRP A 459 -12.77 13.13 5.24
C TRP A 459 -12.94 12.59 3.83
N GLY A 460 -13.30 13.45 2.88
CA GLY A 460 -13.50 13.09 1.48
C GLY A 460 -14.88 12.49 1.25
N VAL A 461 -14.95 11.43 0.45
CA VAL A 461 -16.22 10.74 0.11
C VAL A 461 -17.00 10.41 1.39
N GLU A 462 -18.19 10.98 1.50
CA GLU A 462 -19.11 10.80 2.60
C GLU A 462 -20.19 9.78 2.22
N LEU A 463 -20.30 8.74 3.03
CA LEU A 463 -21.29 7.69 2.86
C LEU A 463 -22.51 8.01 3.72
N PRO A 464 -23.74 7.84 3.19
CA PRO A 464 -24.93 7.85 4.01
C PRO A 464 -24.88 6.70 5.03
N ASP A 465 -25.60 6.87 6.15
CA ASP A 465 -25.61 5.90 7.25
C ASP A 465 -25.99 4.48 6.81
N THR A 466 -26.83 4.36 5.77
CA THR A 466 -27.26 3.10 5.17
C THR A 466 -26.13 2.29 4.53
N LEU A 467 -25.02 2.94 4.14
CA LEU A 467 -23.88 2.33 3.46
C LEU A 467 -22.64 2.15 4.36
N LEU A 468 -22.70 2.59 5.62
CA LEU A 468 -21.61 2.42 6.60
C LEU A 468 -21.28 0.94 6.89
N SER A 469 -22.25 0.04 6.72
CA SER A 469 -22.04 -1.41 6.88
C SER A 469 -21.20 -2.00 5.73
N VAL A 470 -21.40 -1.50 4.51
CA VAL A 470 -20.63 -1.88 3.32
C VAL A 470 -19.17 -1.46 3.49
N GLU A 471 -18.92 -0.28 4.06
CA GLU A 471 -17.57 0.19 4.39
C GLU A 471 -16.82 -0.73 5.38
N ARG A 472 -17.51 -1.46 6.27
CA ARG A 472 -16.84 -2.43 7.16
C ARG A 472 -16.28 -3.65 6.42
N SER A 473 -16.80 -3.91 5.22
CA SER A 473 -16.39 -5.05 4.40
C SER A 473 -15.30 -4.71 3.40
N VAL A 474 -14.97 -3.42 3.23
CA VAL A 474 -14.00 -2.97 2.25
C VAL A 474 -12.96 -2.03 2.86
N ILE A 475 -11.70 -2.21 2.47
CA ILE A 475 -10.54 -1.45 3.00
C ILE A 475 -10.11 -0.41 2.00
#